data_AF-A0A451DMU8-F1
#
_entry.id   AF-A0A451DMU8-F1
#
_cell.length_a   1.000
_cell.length_b   1.000
_cell.length_c   1.000
_cell.angle_alpha   90.00
_cell.angle_beta   90.00
_cell.angle_gamma   90.00
#
_symmetry.space_group_name_H-M   'P 1'
#
loop_
_entity.id
_entity.type
_entity.pdbx_description
1 polymer ?
#
loop_
_entity_poly.entity_id
_entity_poly.type
_entity_poly.pdbx_seq_one_letter_code
_entity_poly.pdbx_strand_id
1 'polypeptide(L)'
;MNDSIEDALQKKKRIEIYKWLGVILLVMAAVIGNIIYHNVLFSVRVFVIILLIIPATILALLTIKGKAALNFTYQAHTEIRKIIWPTRQETFHTTFIVSAVTAIMSFILWGLDSILVRLVSFITGLRF
;
A
#
# COMPACT_ATOMS: atom_id res chain seq x y z
N MET A 1 29.77 -20.08 28.91
CA MET A 1 28.30 -19.83 28.92
C MET A 1 27.86 -18.90 27.79
N ASN A 2 28.69 -17.95 27.33
CA ASN A 2 28.40 -17.12 26.16
C ASN A 2 28.50 -17.89 24.83
N ASP A 3 29.50 -18.77 24.68
CA ASP A 3 29.70 -19.56 23.44
C ASP A 3 28.50 -20.44 23.07
N SER A 4 27.86 -21.08 24.05
CA SER A 4 26.66 -21.91 23.83
C SER A 4 25.44 -21.12 23.31
N ILE A 5 25.37 -19.81 23.58
CA ILE A 5 24.31 -18.93 23.08
C ILE A 5 24.62 -18.48 21.66
N GLU A 6 25.89 -18.17 21.37
CA GLU A 6 26.35 -17.78 20.03
C GLU A 6 26.16 -18.90 19.00
N ASP A 7 26.45 -20.15 19.39
CA ASP A 7 26.26 -21.34 18.54
C ASP A 7 24.79 -21.58 18.19
N ALA A 8 23.89 -21.39 19.17
CA ALA A 8 22.45 -21.54 18.96
C ALA A 8 21.89 -20.46 18.01
N LEU A 9 22.41 -19.24 18.11
CA LEU A 9 22.02 -18.11 17.26
C LEU A 9 22.54 -18.28 15.81
N GLN A 10 23.79 -18.73 15.65
CA GLN A 10 24.39 -19.12 14.37
C GLN A 10 23.58 -20.23 13.68
N LYS A 11 23.19 -21.27 14.43
CA LYS A 11 22.39 -22.38 13.90
C LYS A 11 21.01 -21.92 13.42
N LYS A 12 20.32 -21.06 14.19
CA LYS A 12 19.03 -20.46 13.78
C LYS A 12 19.17 -19.63 12.50
N LYS A 13 20.20 -18.77 12.43
CA LYS A 13 20.48 -17.94 11.25
C LYS A 13 20.73 -18.79 9.99
N ARG A 14 21.51 -19.87 10.09
CA ARG A 14 21.76 -20.79 8.97
C ARG A 14 20.47 -21.47 8.49
N ILE A 15 19.62 -21.93 9.40
CA ILE A 15 18.33 -22.55 9.05
C ILE A 15 17.41 -21.55 8.32
N GLU A 16 17.41 -20.28 8.72
CA GLU A 16 16.66 -19.24 8.00
C GLU A 16 17.18 -19.00 6.59
N ILE A 17 18.50 -18.97 6.41
CA ILE A 17 19.13 -18.77 5.10
C ILE A 17 18.74 -19.91 4.14
N TYR A 18 18.75 -21.16 4.60
CA TYR A 18 18.30 -22.30 3.77
C TYR A 18 16.81 -22.22 3.41
N LYS A 19 15.95 -21.78 4.33
CA LYS A 19 14.53 -21.56 4.05
C LYS A 19 14.32 -20.46 3.01
N TRP A 20 15.05 -19.35 3.13
CA TRP A 20 15.01 -18.26 2.15
C TRP A 20 15.52 -18.67 0.77
N LEU A 21 16.60 -19.47 0.72
CA LEU A 21 17.10 -20.03 -0.52
C LEU A 21 16.03 -20.89 -1.22
N GLY A 22 15.32 -21.72 -0.45
CA GLY A 22 14.20 -22.53 -0.95
C GLY A 22 13.03 -21.69 -1.49
N VAL A 23 12.66 -20.61 -0.81
CA VAL A 23 11.61 -19.68 -1.28
C VAL A 23 12.02 -19.02 -2.58
N ILE A 24 13.27 -18.52 -2.68
CA ILE A 24 13.79 -17.86 -3.89
C ILE A 24 13.79 -18.84 -5.07
N LEU A 25 14.23 -20.08 -4.84
CA LEU A 25 14.23 -21.14 -5.86
C LEU A 25 12.81 -21.42 -6.37
N LEU A 26 11.82 -21.50 -5.47
CA LEU A 26 10.44 -21.82 -5.80
C LEU A 26 9.75 -20.66 -6.56
N VAL A 27 10.07 -19.42 -6.21
CA VAL A 27 9.63 -18.23 -6.94
C VAL A 27 10.26 -18.16 -8.33
N MET A 28 11.57 -18.44 -8.46
CA MET A 28 12.21 -18.50 -9.77
C MET A 28 11.60 -19.59 -10.66
N ALA A 29 11.30 -20.76 -10.09
CA ALA A 29 10.61 -21.83 -10.82
C ALA A 29 9.22 -21.39 -11.31
N ALA A 30 8.47 -20.62 -10.51
CA ALA A 30 7.18 -20.07 -10.91
C ALA A 30 7.30 -19.03 -12.05
N VAL A 31 8.31 -18.15 -12.00
CA VAL A 31 8.58 -17.15 -13.05
C VAL A 31 9.01 -17.82 -14.36
N ILE A 32 9.93 -18.79 -14.29
CA ILE A 32 10.41 -19.54 -15.46
C ILE A 32 9.28 -20.37 -16.07
N GLY A 33 8.47 -21.05 -15.25
CA GLY A 33 7.28 -21.77 -15.71
C GLY A 33 6.32 -20.84 -16.45
N ASN A 34 6.08 -19.63 -15.92
CA ASN A 34 5.22 -18.65 -16.58
C ASN A 34 5.72 -18.22 -17.98
N ILE A 35 7.04 -18.16 -18.19
CA ILE A 35 7.63 -17.78 -19.48
C ILE A 35 7.55 -18.94 -20.49
N ILE A 36 7.81 -20.18 -20.06
CA ILE A 36 7.80 -21.35 -20.95
C ILE A 36 6.37 -21.68 -21.42
N TYR A 37 5.36 -21.52 -20.57
CA TYR A 37 3.95 -21.82 -20.88
C TYR A 37 3.21 -20.67 -21.60
N HIS A 38 3.90 -19.91 -22.46
CA HIS A 38 3.30 -18.76 -23.16
C HIS A 38 2.21 -19.13 -24.19
N ASN A 39 2.26 -20.36 -24.75
CA ASN A 39 1.35 -20.82 -25.83
C ASN A 39 0.16 -21.68 -25.35
N VAL A 40 -0.09 -21.79 -24.04
CA VAL A 40 -1.19 -22.61 -23.49
C VAL A 40 -2.41 -21.75 -23.14
N LEU A 41 -3.61 -22.36 -23.17
CA LEU A 41 -4.88 -21.76 -22.73
C LEU A 41 -4.74 -20.99 -21.41
N PHE A 42 -5.25 -19.76 -21.38
CA PHE A 42 -5.12 -18.80 -20.28
C PHE A 42 -5.48 -19.39 -18.90
N SER A 43 -6.56 -20.17 -18.80
CA SER A 43 -7.04 -20.75 -17.54
C SER A 43 -6.07 -21.76 -16.90
N VAL A 44 -5.39 -22.59 -17.71
CA VAL A 44 -4.47 -23.61 -17.19
C VAL A 44 -3.20 -22.96 -16.65
N ARG A 45 -2.71 -21.90 -17.32
CA ARG A 45 -1.55 -21.12 -16.87
C ARG A 45 -1.80 -20.47 -15.50
N VAL A 46 -2.96 -19.83 -15.32
CA VAL A 46 -3.33 -19.20 -14.04
C VAL A 46 -3.38 -20.24 -12.91
N PHE A 47 -3.93 -21.43 -13.18
CA PHE A 47 -4.04 -22.49 -12.17
C PHE A 47 -2.67 -23.03 -11.71
N VAL A 48 -1.74 -23.26 -12.65
CA VAL A 48 -0.37 -23.73 -12.34
C VAL A 48 0.42 -22.68 -11.56
N ILE A 49 0.27 -21.40 -11.91
CA ILE A 49 0.93 -20.29 -11.20
C ILE A 49 0.40 -20.19 -9.77
N ILE A 50 -0.91 -20.25 -9.57
CA ILE A 50 -1.53 -20.24 -8.24
C ILE A 50 -1.04 -21.45 -7.42
N LEU A 51 -0.99 -22.65 -8.02
CA LEU A 51 -0.51 -23.86 -7.36
C LEU A 51 0.96 -23.76 -6.90
N LEU A 52 1.81 -23.01 -7.62
CA LEU A 52 3.22 -22.77 -7.23
C LEU A 52 3.37 -21.62 -6.23
N ILE A 53 2.57 -20.55 -6.35
CA ILE A 53 2.64 -19.38 -5.46
C ILE A 53 2.12 -19.66 -4.06
N ILE A 54 1.07 -20.47 -3.92
CA ILE A 54 0.48 -20.84 -2.63
C ILE A 54 1.53 -21.48 -1.69
N PRO A 55 2.22 -22.56 -2.07
CA PRO A 55 3.23 -23.18 -1.21
C PRO A 55 4.45 -22.26 -1.01
N ALA A 56 4.84 -21.44 -1.99
CA ALA A 56 5.92 -20.46 -1.82
C ALA A 56 5.57 -19.44 -0.73
N THR A 57 4.34 -18.92 -0.75
CA THR A 57 3.82 -17.96 0.20
C THR A 57 3.69 -18.58 1.59
N ILE A 58 3.18 -19.82 1.68
CA ILE A 58 3.09 -20.56 2.94
C ILE A 58 4.49 -20.76 3.56
N LEU A 59 5.48 -21.17 2.77
CA LEU A 59 6.86 -21.34 3.25
C LEU A 59 7.50 -20.01 3.68
N ALA A 60 7.23 -18.92 2.95
CA ALA A 60 7.68 -17.58 3.32
C ALA A 60 7.08 -17.12 4.65
N LEU A 61 5.77 -17.33 4.86
CA LEU A 61 5.08 -16.98 6.10
C LEU A 61 5.55 -17.81 7.31
N LEU A 62 5.95 -19.07 7.10
CA LEU A 62 6.49 -19.95 8.14
C LEU A 62 7.94 -19.62 8.56
N THR A 63 8.61 -18.69 7.86
CA THR A 63 9.97 -18.25 8.18
C THR A 63 9.98 -17.24 9.34
N ILE A 64 11.10 -17.09 10.06
CA ILE A 64 11.20 -16.24 11.26
C ILE A 64 10.87 -14.77 10.97
N LYS A 65 11.26 -14.26 9.80
CA LYS A 65 10.80 -12.94 9.30
C LYS A 65 9.30 -12.89 9.00
N GLY A 66 8.70 -13.99 8.52
CA GLY A 66 7.27 -14.12 8.28
C GLY A 66 6.45 -14.11 9.57
N LYS A 67 6.87 -14.87 10.59
CA LYS A 67 6.27 -14.81 11.94
C LYS A 67 6.45 -13.44 12.60
N ALA A 68 7.60 -12.80 12.43
CA ALA A 68 7.81 -11.44 12.92
C ALA A 68 6.83 -10.46 12.26
N ALA A 69 6.68 -10.51 10.93
CA ALA A 69 5.69 -9.70 10.22
C ALA A 69 4.26 -9.93 10.70
N LEU A 70 3.85 -11.19 10.92
CA LEU A 70 2.53 -11.51 11.49
C LEU A 70 2.34 -10.93 12.89
N ASN A 71 3.38 -10.99 13.73
CA ASN A 71 3.34 -10.42 15.07
C ASN A 71 3.34 -8.88 15.04
N PHE A 72 4.01 -8.25 14.06
CA PHE A 72 3.92 -6.81 13.82
C PHE A 72 2.50 -6.40 13.40
N THR A 73 1.83 -7.18 12.54
CA THR A 73 0.42 -6.92 12.18
C THR A 73 -0.49 -6.97 13.41
N TYR A 74 -0.30 -7.96 14.29
CA TYR A 74 -1.07 -8.07 15.53
C TYR A 74 -0.82 -6.90 16.50
N GLN A 75 0.43 -6.45 16.61
CA GLN A 75 0.80 -5.28 17.38
C GLN A 75 0.20 -3.99 16.77
N ALA A 76 0.25 -3.83 15.45
CA ALA A 76 -0.34 -2.71 14.73
C ALA A 76 -1.86 -2.62 14.94
N HIS A 77 -2.59 -3.74 14.93
CA HIS A 77 -4.02 -3.76 15.29
C HIS A 77 -4.29 -3.30 16.73
N THR A 78 -3.36 -3.57 17.64
CA THR A 78 -3.49 -3.12 19.04
C THR A 78 -3.23 -1.62 19.18
N GLU A 79 -2.38 -1.04 18.34
CA GLU A 79 -2.17 0.41 18.27
C GLU A 79 -3.27 1.16 17.53
N ILE A 80 -3.88 0.56 16.50
CA ILE A 80 -5.06 1.11 15.82
C ILE A 80 -6.21 1.31 16.80
N ARG A 81 -6.33 0.45 17.82
CA ARG A 81 -7.32 0.62 18.91
C ARG A 81 -7.03 1.81 19.84
N LYS A 82 -5.81 2.36 19.80
CA LYS A 82 -5.45 3.61 20.50
C LYS A 82 -5.79 4.85 19.67
N ILE A 83 -6.19 4.68 18.40
CA ILE A 83 -6.71 5.77 17.59
C ILE A 83 -8.10 6.06 18.13
N ILE A 84 -8.18 7.14 18.90
CA ILE A 84 -9.43 7.74 19.34
C ILE A 84 -10.07 8.27 18.07
N TRP A 85 -10.97 7.47 17.46
CA TRP A 85 -11.66 7.92 16.27
C TRP A 85 -12.47 9.16 16.64
N PRO A 86 -12.24 10.29 15.96
CA PRO A 86 -12.85 11.56 16.32
C PRO A 86 -14.36 11.41 16.30
N THR A 87 -15.02 12.03 17.27
CA THR A 87 -16.48 11.98 17.35
C THR A 87 -17.06 12.67 16.12
N ARG A 88 -18.25 12.25 15.64
CA ARG A 88 -18.86 12.86 14.46
C ARG A 88 -18.99 14.38 14.60
N GLN A 89 -19.23 14.86 15.82
CA GLN A 89 -19.39 16.28 16.11
C GLN A 89 -18.09 17.05 15.80
N GLU A 90 -16.93 16.59 16.26
CA GLU A 90 -15.63 17.24 16.02
C GLU A 90 -15.25 17.27 14.53
N THR A 91 -15.60 16.20 13.80
CA THR A 91 -15.37 16.09 12.35
C THR A 91 -16.23 17.09 11.57
N PHE A 92 -17.49 17.28 11.96
CA PHE A 92 -18.38 18.25 11.33
C PHE A 92 -17.94 19.69 11.59
N HIS A 93 -17.47 20.03 12.80
CA HIS A 93 -16.96 21.37 13.09
C HIS A 93 -15.80 21.75 12.17
N THR A 94 -14.79 20.87 12.05
CA THR A 94 -13.62 21.16 11.20
C THR A 94 -14.00 21.21 9.72
N THR A 95 -14.83 20.27 9.25
CA THR A 95 -15.28 20.24 7.84
C THR A 95 -16.10 21.48 7.48
N PHE A 96 -16.99 21.92 8.37
CA PHE A 96 -17.79 23.12 8.18
C PHE A 96 -16.94 24.39 8.13
N ILE A 97 -15.95 24.52 9.01
CA ILE A 97 -14.99 25.64 9.00
C ILE A 97 -14.24 25.69 7.67
N VAL A 98 -13.66 24.57 7.23
CA VAL A 98 -12.91 24.49 5.96
C VAL A 98 -13.82 24.78 4.77
N SER A 99 -15.05 24.25 4.77
CA SER A 99 -16.03 24.48 3.69
C SER A 99 -16.46 25.93 3.61
N ALA A 100 -16.71 26.58 4.75
CA ALA A 100 -17.06 28.00 4.82
C ALA A 100 -15.93 28.88 4.29
N VAL A 101 -14.69 28.65 4.72
CA VAL A 101 -13.51 29.40 4.24
C VAL A 101 -13.32 29.20 2.73
N THR A 102 -13.44 27.97 2.23
CA THR A 102 -13.31 27.66 0.80
C THR A 102 -14.43 28.31 -0.02
N ALA A 103 -15.67 28.32 0.48
CA ALA A 103 -16.79 28.97 -0.18
C ALA A 103 -16.59 30.50 -0.29
N ILE A 104 -16.08 31.14 0.77
CA ILE A 104 -15.75 32.58 0.75
C ILE A 104 -14.66 32.87 -0.28
N MET A 105 -13.57 32.09 -0.29
CA MET A 105 -12.48 32.25 -1.26
C MET A 105 -12.96 32.07 -2.70
N SER A 106 -13.78 31.04 -2.96
CA SER A 106 -14.40 30.79 -4.26
C SER A 106 -15.28 31.95 -4.71
N PHE A 107 -16.07 32.52 -3.79
CA PHE A 107 -16.95 33.65 -4.10
C PHE A 107 -16.17 34.93 -4.43
N ILE A 108 -15.09 35.20 -3.71
CA ILE A 108 -14.22 36.37 -3.95
C ILE A 108 -13.54 36.25 -5.32
N LEU A 109 -12.95 35.09 -5.62
CA LEU A 109 -12.31 34.85 -6.92
C LEU A 109 -13.34 34.98 -8.05
N TRP A 110 -14.47 34.29 -7.95
CA TRP A 110 -15.54 34.36 -8.95
C TRP A 110 -16.01 35.80 -9.22
N GLY A 111 -16.18 36.61 -8.17
CA GLY A 111 -16.57 38.01 -8.32
C GLY A 111 -15.52 38.83 -9.08
N LEU A 112 -14.25 38.66 -8.71
CA LEU A 112 -13.14 39.38 -9.34
C LEU A 112 -12.96 38.97 -10.81
N ASP A 113 -12.94 37.67 -11.09
CA ASP A 113 -12.84 37.12 -12.45
C ASP A 113 -14.01 37.58 -13.33
N SER A 114 -15.24 37.57 -12.81
CA SER A 114 -16.45 38.01 -13.54
C SER A 114 -16.39 39.49 -13.93
N ILE A 115 -15.90 40.34 -13.03
CA ILE A 115 -15.70 41.77 -13.29
C ILE A 115 -14.62 41.96 -14.35
N LEU A 116 -13.48 41.26 -14.22
CA LEU A 116 -12.36 41.35 -15.16
C LEU A 116 -12.78 40.96 -16.58
N VAL A 117 -13.50 39.84 -16.73
CA VAL A 117 -14.04 39.39 -18.03
C VAL A 117 -15.02 40.40 -18.61
N ARG A 118 -15.91 40.98 -17.80
CA ARG A 118 -16.87 42.00 -18.26
C ARG A 118 -16.15 43.26 -18.75
N LEU A 119 -15.09 43.67 -18.06
CA LEU A 119 -14.31 44.86 -18.38
C LEU A 119 -13.48 44.65 -19.66
N VAL A 120 -12.85 43.49 -19.81
CA VAL A 120 -12.11 43.11 -21.03
C VAL A 120 -13.06 42.98 -22.23
N SER A 121 -14.24 42.39 -22.05
CA SER A 121 -15.25 42.25 -23.10
C SER A 121 -15.80 43.62 -23.53
N PHE A 122 -16.02 44.54 -22.59
CA PHE A 122 -16.46 45.90 -22.90
C PHE A 122 -15.42 46.67 -23.74
N ILE A 123 -14.13 46.58 -23.36
CA ILE A 123 -13.03 47.23 -24.10
C ILE A 123 -12.86 46.61 -25.49
N THR A 124 -12.93 45.29 -25.61
CA THR A 124 -12.75 44.59 -26.89
C THR A 124 -13.96 44.77 -27.81
N GLY A 125 -15.17 44.78 -27.25
CA GLY A 125 -16.42 44.98 -28.00
C GLY A 125 -16.61 46.40 -28.52
N LEU A 126 -15.96 47.40 -27.92
CA LEU A 126 -15.92 48.78 -28.43
C LEU A 126 -14.96 48.96 -29.62
N ARG A 127 -14.16 47.94 -29.95
CA ARG A 127 -13.15 47.98 -31.02
C ARG A 127 -13.58 47.13 -32.23
N PHE A 128 -14.86 47.19 -32.57
CA PHE A 128 -15.44 46.81 -33.87
C PHE A 128 -16.43 47.88 -34.34
#